data_AF-X1E6Q7-F1
#
_entry.id   AF-X1E6Q7-F1
#
_cell.length_a   1.000
_cell.length_b   1.000
_cell.length_c   1.000
_cell.angle_alpha   90.00
_cell.angle_beta   90.00
_cell.angle_gamma   90.00
#
_symmetry.space_group_name_H-M   'P 1'
#
loop_
_entity.id
_entity.type
_entity.pdbx_description
1 polymer ?
#
loop_
_entity_poly.entity_id
_entity_poly.type
_entity_poly.pdbx_seq_one_letter_code
_entity_poly.pdbx_strand_id
1 'polypeptide(L)'
;AVGAALVDKDPRIRALTADVLVEIGDETAVQVLVNGLSFRQAGNTAAAALDAVGWKPSTPQERILYLIGKGRKDELLADWDTTRYLLSKKLQSNRSQTIEYGINTFIALGEAEIIPKLLEFLEERGNLSIAELYLHSGREELVYTAEIWLDRNKATREADDNEDQEGLEDQWVLWGSME
;
A
#
# COMPACT_ATOMS: atom_id res chain seq x y z
N ALA A 1 11.61 -10.48 16.80
CA ALA A 1 12.31 -9.20 17.11
C ALA A 1 11.27 -8.10 17.31
N VAL A 2 11.48 -7.17 18.24
CA VAL A 2 10.51 -6.11 18.62
C VAL A 2 9.97 -5.32 17.41
N GLY A 3 10.82 -5.08 16.40
CA GLY A 3 10.39 -4.43 15.15
C GLY A 3 9.30 -5.18 14.36
N ALA A 4 9.19 -6.50 14.49
CA ALA A 4 8.12 -7.28 13.86
C ALA A 4 6.76 -7.07 14.57
N ALA A 5 6.77 -6.84 15.88
CA ALA A 5 5.55 -6.60 16.66
C ALA A 5 4.98 -5.18 16.41
N LEU A 6 5.83 -4.23 16.03
CA LEU A 6 5.39 -2.88 15.65
C LEU A 6 4.55 -2.88 14.36
N VAL A 7 4.69 -3.89 13.50
CA VAL A 7 3.91 -4.07 12.26
C VAL A 7 2.91 -5.22 12.35
N ASP A 8 2.59 -5.68 13.57
CA ASP A 8 1.62 -6.76 13.80
C ASP A 8 0.23 -6.38 13.25
N LYS A 9 -0.56 -7.38 12.86
CA LYS A 9 -1.93 -7.16 12.38
C LYS A 9 -2.85 -6.65 13.51
N ASP A 10 -2.62 -7.08 14.75
CA ASP A 10 -3.40 -6.63 15.90
C ASP A 10 -2.96 -5.22 16.35
N PRO A 11 -3.84 -4.20 16.27
CA PRO A 11 -3.53 -2.85 16.71
C PRO A 11 -3.10 -2.76 18.18
N ARG A 12 -3.57 -3.68 19.04
CA ARG A 12 -3.21 -3.72 20.47
C ARG A 12 -1.75 -4.13 20.65
N ILE A 13 -1.27 -5.11 19.87
CA ILE A 13 0.13 -5.54 19.89
C ILE A 13 1.03 -4.39 19.42
N ARG A 14 0.63 -3.68 18.36
CA ARG A 14 1.38 -2.51 17.87
C ARG A 14 1.48 -1.40 18.93
N ALA A 15 0.37 -1.07 19.58
CA ALA A 15 0.33 -0.05 20.64
C ALA A 15 1.24 -0.42 21.82
N LEU A 16 1.08 -1.64 22.37
CA LEU A 16 1.92 -2.13 23.47
C LEU A 16 3.41 -2.15 23.11
N THR A 17 3.73 -2.55 21.87
CA THR A 17 5.12 -2.55 21.39
C THR A 17 5.69 -1.14 21.36
N ALA A 18 4.90 -0.17 20.89
CA ALA A 18 5.31 1.22 20.86
C ALA A 18 5.50 1.81 22.26
N ASP A 19 4.61 1.50 23.21
CA ASP A 19 4.75 1.93 24.61
C ASP A 19 6.04 1.41 25.24
N VAL A 20 6.35 0.12 25.04
CA VAL A 20 7.61 -0.48 25.50
C VAL A 20 8.83 0.20 24.87
N LEU A 21 8.77 0.53 23.58
CA LEU A 21 9.86 1.24 22.90
C LEU A 21 10.05 2.67 23.44
N VAL A 22 8.96 3.35 23.79
CA VAL A 22 9.01 4.67 24.45
C VAL A 22 9.65 4.57 25.83
N GLU A 23 9.29 3.56 26.63
CA GLU A 23 9.89 3.32 27.95
C GLU A 23 11.38 3.00 27.87
N ILE A 24 11.81 2.25 26.85
CA ILE A 24 13.24 1.95 26.62
C ILE A 24 13.99 3.23 26.22
N GLY A 25 13.46 4.00 25.26
CA GLY A 25 13.95 5.34 24.90
C GLY A 25 15.37 5.43 24.32
N ASP A 26 16.12 4.33 24.24
CA ASP A 26 17.46 4.32 23.69
C ASP A 26 17.48 4.50 22.15
N GLU A 27 18.68 4.74 21.60
CA GLU A 27 18.87 4.97 20.16
C GLU A 27 18.34 3.80 19.31
N THR A 28 18.45 2.56 19.80
CA THR A 28 17.97 1.38 19.09
C THR A 28 16.44 1.34 19.06
N ALA A 29 15.78 1.65 20.19
CA ALA A 29 14.34 1.74 20.28
C ALA A 29 13.78 2.84 19.39
N VAL A 30 14.42 4.02 19.40
CA VAL A 30 14.08 5.12 18.51
C VAL A 30 14.22 4.71 17.04
N GLN A 31 15.30 4.02 16.66
CA GLN A 31 15.49 3.55 15.28
C GLN A 31 14.41 2.55 14.84
N VAL A 32 13.93 1.69 15.75
CA VAL A 32 12.80 0.79 15.48
C VAL A 32 11.52 1.58 15.18
N LEU A 33 11.25 2.64 15.94
CA LEU A 33 10.10 3.52 15.70
C LEU A 33 10.25 4.28 14.37
N VAL A 34 11.43 4.83 14.07
CA VAL A 34 11.70 5.50 12.77
C VAL A 34 11.44 4.55 11.60
N ASN A 35 11.90 3.30 11.69
CA ASN A 35 11.64 2.29 10.67
C ASN A 35 10.13 1.99 10.53
N GLY A 36 9.38 2.02 11.64
CA GLY A 36 7.93 1.85 11.69
C GLY A 36 7.15 2.84 10.82
N LEU A 37 7.65 4.06 10.64
CA LEU A 37 7.01 5.10 9.79
C LEU A 37 6.83 4.66 8.33
N SER A 38 7.64 3.72 7.86
CA SER A 38 7.57 3.22 6.47
C SER A 38 6.40 2.28 6.20
N PHE A 39 5.71 1.82 7.24
CA PHE A 39 4.64 0.82 7.15
C PHE A 39 3.27 1.43 7.43
N ARG A 40 2.30 1.19 6.54
CA ARG A 40 0.95 1.73 6.64
C ARG A 40 0.28 1.41 7.99
N GLN A 41 0.45 0.19 8.49
CA GLN A 41 -0.20 -0.30 9.71
C GLN A 41 0.40 0.32 10.97
N ALA A 42 1.67 0.71 10.93
CA ALA A 42 2.44 1.13 12.08
C ALA A 42 2.74 2.64 12.11
N GLY A 43 2.65 3.33 10.96
CA GLY A 43 3.16 4.68 10.83
C GLY A 43 2.54 5.70 11.78
N ASN A 44 1.23 5.58 12.08
CA ASN A 44 0.57 6.45 13.05
C ASN A 44 1.01 6.18 14.49
N THR A 45 1.10 4.91 14.89
CA THR A 45 1.59 4.50 16.20
C THR A 45 3.04 4.91 16.39
N ALA A 46 3.89 4.66 15.39
CA ALA A 46 5.29 5.05 15.39
C ALA A 46 5.46 6.57 15.50
N ALA A 47 4.69 7.36 14.73
CA ALA A 47 4.76 8.81 14.82
C ALA A 47 4.34 9.34 16.20
N ALA A 48 3.33 8.75 16.83
CA ALA A 48 2.91 9.12 18.19
C ALA A 48 3.98 8.77 19.24
N ALA A 49 4.62 7.60 19.11
CA ALA A 49 5.72 7.20 19.99
C ALA A 49 6.96 8.09 19.82
N LEU A 50 7.28 8.48 18.59
CA LEU A 50 8.38 9.41 18.29
C LEU A 50 8.14 10.79 18.92
N ASP A 51 6.89 11.26 19.00
CA ASP A 51 6.56 12.47 19.75
C ASP A 51 6.84 12.32 21.25
N ALA A 52 6.49 11.17 21.83
CA ALA A 52 6.65 10.91 23.25
C ALA A 52 8.12 10.92 23.69
N VAL A 53 9.04 10.47 22.82
CA VAL A 53 10.50 10.50 23.06
C VAL A 53 11.16 11.80 22.57
N GLY A 54 10.38 12.78 22.10
CA GLY A 54 10.89 14.07 21.65
C GLY A 54 11.74 14.01 20.38
N TRP A 55 11.63 12.93 19.60
CA TRP A 55 12.40 12.75 18.37
C TRP A 55 12.00 13.79 17.30
N LYS A 56 12.97 14.14 16.45
CA LYS A 56 12.76 15.03 15.30
C LYS A 56 13.38 14.41 14.04
N PRO A 57 12.71 14.54 12.88
CA PRO A 57 13.26 14.06 11.63
C PRO A 57 14.54 14.81 11.27
N SER A 58 15.55 14.04 10.86
CA SER A 58 16.86 14.54 10.44
C SER A 58 16.99 14.65 8.92
N THR A 59 16.12 13.95 8.17
CA THR A 59 16.10 13.95 6.72
C THR A 59 14.73 14.36 6.15
N PRO A 60 14.66 14.87 4.91
CA PRO A 60 13.39 15.13 4.23
C PRO A 60 12.51 13.87 4.14
N GLN A 61 13.11 12.71 3.91
CA GLN A 61 12.40 11.44 3.86
C GLN A 61 11.73 11.09 5.20
N GLU A 62 12.48 11.20 6.30
CA GLU A 62 11.93 11.01 7.65
C GLU A 62 10.82 11.99 7.95
N ARG A 63 10.99 13.26 7.57
CA ARG A 63 9.97 14.31 7.76
C ARG A 63 8.67 13.95 7.05
N ILE A 64 8.72 13.58 5.77
CA ILE A 64 7.52 13.20 5.00
C ILE A 64 6.85 11.96 5.60
N LEU A 65 7.62 10.91 5.91
CA LEU A 65 7.07 9.68 6.50
C LEU A 65 6.42 9.94 7.88
N TYR A 66 7.04 10.79 8.69
CA TYR A 66 6.50 11.23 9.96
C TYR A 66 5.20 12.03 9.77
N LEU A 67 5.16 12.99 8.84
CA LEU A 67 3.95 13.76 8.53
C LEU A 67 2.81 12.89 7.99
N ILE A 68 3.11 11.87 7.18
CA ILE A 68 2.12 10.87 6.74
C ILE A 68 1.59 10.10 7.95
N GLY A 69 2.45 9.62 8.85
CA GLY A 69 2.04 8.94 10.08
C GLY A 69 1.17 9.82 10.99
N LYS A 70 1.47 11.13 11.05
CA LYS A 70 0.69 12.14 11.78
C LYS A 70 -0.59 12.58 11.06
N GLY A 71 -0.82 12.19 9.81
CA GLY A 71 -1.95 12.64 9.01
C GLY A 71 -1.94 14.15 8.72
N ARG A 72 -0.78 14.81 8.69
CA ARG A 72 -0.66 16.26 8.49
C ARG A 72 -0.69 16.63 7.01
N LYS A 73 -1.87 16.46 6.41
CA LYS A 73 -2.12 16.70 4.98
C LYS A 73 -1.63 18.07 4.51
N ASP A 74 -2.00 19.15 5.21
CA ASP A 74 -1.63 20.51 4.78
C ASP A 74 -0.11 20.72 4.72
N GLU A 75 0.65 20.13 5.65
CA GLU A 75 2.11 20.21 5.65
C GLU A 75 2.75 19.38 4.54
N LEU A 76 2.14 18.24 4.19
CA LEU A 76 2.58 17.42 3.06
C LEU A 76 2.36 18.14 1.73
N LEU A 77 1.24 18.86 1.59
CA LEU A 77 0.93 19.65 0.40
C LEU A 77 1.78 20.93 0.31
N ALA A 78 2.18 21.50 1.45
CA ALA A 78 3.12 22.63 1.47
C ALA A 78 4.52 22.25 0.93
N ASP A 79 4.93 20.98 1.07
CA ASP A 79 6.16 20.41 0.49
C ASP A 79 5.80 19.31 -0.53
N TRP A 80 4.98 19.68 -1.50
CA TRP A 80 4.38 18.73 -2.43
C TRP A 80 5.42 18.05 -3.33
N ASP A 81 6.44 18.76 -3.82
CA ASP A 81 7.45 18.15 -4.69
C ASP A 81 8.21 17.01 -3.99
N THR A 82 8.58 17.19 -2.72
CA THR A 82 9.23 16.15 -1.91
C THR A 82 8.26 15.01 -1.61
N THR A 83 7.02 15.33 -1.24
CA THR A 83 5.97 14.34 -0.99
C THR A 83 5.71 13.49 -2.23
N ARG A 84 5.49 14.12 -3.39
CA ARG A 84 5.26 13.46 -4.68
C ARG A 84 6.44 12.59 -5.06
N TYR A 85 7.67 13.08 -4.93
CA TYR A 85 8.88 12.30 -5.23
C TYR A 85 8.97 11.02 -4.39
N LEU A 86 8.76 11.15 -3.07
CA LEU A 86 8.86 10.02 -2.15
C LEU A 86 7.74 9.00 -2.36
N LEU A 87 6.51 9.44 -2.59
CA LEU A 87 5.39 8.55 -2.90
C LEU A 87 5.58 7.89 -4.27
N SER A 88 6.09 8.59 -5.28
CA SER A 88 6.43 8.02 -6.59
C SER A 88 7.48 6.91 -6.47
N LYS A 89 8.49 7.06 -5.59
CA LYS A 89 9.43 5.98 -5.28
C LYS A 89 8.75 4.74 -4.69
N LYS A 90 7.67 4.89 -3.91
CA LYS A 90 6.92 3.74 -3.38
C LYS A 90 6.23 2.94 -4.49
N LEU A 91 5.72 3.62 -5.52
CA LEU A 91 5.09 2.97 -6.70
C LEU A 91 6.11 2.15 -7.51
N GLN A 92 7.39 2.51 -7.48
CA GLN A 92 8.48 1.77 -8.13
C GLN A 92 8.92 0.51 -7.36
N SER A 93 8.37 0.26 -6.17
CA SER A 93 8.68 -0.95 -5.40
C SER A 93 8.14 -2.21 -6.10
N ASN A 94 8.73 -3.36 -5.77
CA ASN A 94 8.20 -4.69 -6.12
C ASN A 94 7.37 -5.29 -4.98
N ARG A 95 7.22 -4.60 -3.85
CA ARG A 95 6.42 -5.06 -2.71
C ARG A 95 5.03 -4.46 -2.78
N SER A 96 4.00 -5.30 -2.89
CA SER A 96 2.59 -4.86 -3.00
C SER A 96 2.20 -3.88 -1.90
N GLN A 97 2.57 -4.18 -0.65
CA GLN A 97 2.23 -3.31 0.49
C GLN A 97 2.86 -1.92 0.39
N THR A 98 4.06 -1.80 -0.19
CA THR A 98 4.72 -0.51 -0.39
C THR A 98 4.02 0.29 -1.48
N ILE A 99 3.64 -0.37 -2.58
CA ILE A 99 2.90 0.23 -3.69
C ILE A 99 1.54 0.72 -3.20
N GLU A 100 0.75 -0.16 -2.60
CA GLU A 100 -0.58 0.13 -2.04
C GLU A 100 -0.51 1.30 -1.04
N TYR A 101 0.53 1.35 -0.20
CA TYR A 101 0.71 2.47 0.72
C TYR A 101 0.96 3.78 -0.03
N GLY A 102 1.80 3.78 -1.08
CA GLY A 102 2.03 4.96 -1.92
C GLY A 102 0.74 5.45 -2.59
N ILE A 103 0.00 4.53 -3.22
CA ILE A 103 -1.27 4.79 -3.89
C ILE A 103 -2.32 5.33 -2.92
N ASN A 104 -2.55 4.65 -1.81
CA ASN A 104 -3.54 5.07 -0.81
C ASN A 104 -3.21 6.44 -0.23
N THR A 105 -1.92 6.75 -0.07
CA THR A 105 -1.49 8.09 0.38
C THR A 105 -1.76 9.14 -0.70
N PHE A 106 -1.46 8.87 -1.97
CA PHE A 106 -1.81 9.78 -3.06
C PHE A 106 -3.32 10.07 -3.15
N ILE A 107 -4.15 9.02 -3.05
CA ILE A 107 -5.61 9.15 -3.05
C ILE A 107 -6.08 10.06 -1.89
N ALA A 108 -5.56 9.84 -0.68
CA ALA A 108 -5.92 10.61 0.51
C ALA A 108 -5.48 12.08 0.45
N LEU A 109 -4.29 12.35 -0.11
CA LEU A 109 -3.81 13.71 -0.37
C LEU A 109 -4.67 14.39 -1.43
N GLY A 110 -4.99 13.67 -2.50
CA GLY A 110 -6.02 14.06 -3.42
C GLY A 110 -5.64 15.15 -4.42
N GLU A 111 -4.35 15.32 -4.65
CA GLU A 111 -3.82 16.21 -5.69
C GLU A 111 -4.17 15.67 -7.07
N ALA A 112 -4.93 16.45 -7.85
CA ALA A 112 -5.45 16.01 -9.14
C ALA A 112 -4.34 15.71 -10.16
N GLU A 113 -3.17 16.36 -10.03
CA GLU A 113 -2.05 16.16 -10.95
C GLU A 113 -1.53 14.72 -10.97
N ILE A 114 -1.75 13.93 -9.91
CA ILE A 114 -1.26 12.55 -9.84
C ILE A 114 -2.22 11.56 -10.51
N ILE A 115 -3.47 11.97 -10.78
CA ILE A 115 -4.52 11.08 -11.30
C ILE A 115 -4.08 10.38 -12.59
N PRO A 116 -3.56 11.07 -13.63
CA PRO A 116 -3.12 10.39 -14.85
C PRO A 116 -2.11 9.28 -14.57
N LYS A 117 -1.17 9.52 -13.63
CA LYS A 117 -0.16 8.53 -13.29
C LYS A 117 -0.73 7.31 -12.55
N LEU A 118 -1.75 7.51 -11.73
CA LEU A 118 -2.47 6.43 -11.06
C LEU A 118 -3.28 5.60 -12.07
N LEU A 119 -3.92 6.24 -13.05
CA LEU A 119 -4.65 5.54 -14.12
C LEU A 119 -3.70 4.66 -14.95
N GLU A 120 -2.59 5.23 -15.43
CA GLU A 120 -1.53 4.47 -16.12
C GLU A 120 -1.04 3.28 -15.28
N PHE A 121 -0.86 3.48 -13.97
CA PHE A 121 -0.37 2.43 -13.09
C PHE A 121 -1.30 1.22 -13.02
N LEU A 122 -2.62 1.44 -12.96
CA LEU A 122 -3.58 0.32 -12.91
C LEU A 122 -3.58 -0.46 -14.23
N GLU A 123 -3.49 0.23 -15.37
CA GLU A 123 -3.43 -0.43 -16.68
C GLU A 123 -2.13 -1.24 -16.86
N GLU A 124 -0.98 -0.72 -16.45
CA GLU A 124 0.32 -1.39 -16.64
C GLU A 124 0.63 -2.48 -15.59
N ARG A 125 0.25 -2.24 -14.34
CA ARG A 125 0.72 -3.01 -13.17
C ARG A 125 -0.39 -3.28 -12.15
N GLY A 126 -1.65 -3.17 -12.58
CA GLY A 126 -2.82 -3.37 -11.73
C GLY A 126 -2.93 -4.77 -11.16
N ASN A 127 -3.63 -4.86 -10.04
CA ASN A 127 -4.09 -6.10 -9.45
C ASN A 127 -5.41 -5.82 -8.70
N LEU A 128 -6.06 -6.88 -8.20
CA LEU A 128 -7.33 -6.76 -7.49
C LEU A 128 -7.27 -5.77 -6.32
N SER A 129 -6.22 -5.84 -5.50
CA SER A 129 -6.05 -4.93 -4.35
C SER A 129 -5.98 -3.46 -4.77
N ILE A 130 -5.30 -3.15 -5.87
CA ILE A 130 -5.18 -1.77 -6.38
C ILE A 130 -6.52 -1.31 -6.96
N ALA A 131 -7.19 -2.15 -7.74
CA ALA A 131 -8.52 -1.85 -8.27
C ALA A 131 -9.51 -1.57 -7.13
N GLU A 132 -9.50 -2.38 -6.08
CA GLU A 132 -10.31 -2.14 -4.87
C GLU A 132 -9.98 -0.81 -4.19
N LEU A 133 -8.71 -0.41 -4.08
CA LEU A 133 -8.35 0.92 -3.56
C LEU A 133 -8.96 2.05 -4.39
N TYR A 134 -9.02 1.89 -5.72
CA TYR A 134 -9.56 2.89 -6.63
C TYR A 134 -11.09 2.98 -6.54
N LEU A 135 -11.78 1.84 -6.42
CA LEU A 135 -13.23 1.79 -6.20
C LEU A 135 -13.66 2.55 -4.93
N HIS A 136 -12.86 2.45 -3.86
CA HIS A 136 -13.16 3.11 -2.58
C HIS A 136 -12.55 4.51 -2.47
N SER A 137 -11.95 5.04 -3.54
CA SER A 137 -11.26 6.33 -3.52
C SER A 137 -12.19 7.54 -3.45
N GLY A 138 -13.46 7.38 -3.84
CA GLY A 138 -14.42 8.48 -4.02
C GLY A 138 -14.09 9.41 -5.20
N ARG A 139 -13.15 9.02 -6.08
CA ARG A 139 -12.77 9.77 -7.29
C ARG A 139 -13.33 9.08 -8.52
N GLU A 140 -14.23 9.76 -9.20
CA GLU A 140 -14.98 9.22 -10.35
C GLU A 140 -14.05 8.62 -11.41
N GLU A 141 -12.94 9.29 -11.74
CA GLU A 141 -11.98 8.82 -12.74
C GLU A 141 -11.31 7.50 -12.31
N LEU A 142 -10.92 7.39 -11.04
CA LEU A 142 -10.28 6.18 -10.52
C LEU A 142 -11.28 5.03 -10.42
N VAL A 143 -12.50 5.31 -9.94
CA VAL A 143 -13.59 4.34 -9.82
C VAL A 143 -13.92 3.77 -11.19
N TYR A 144 -14.20 4.63 -12.17
CA TYR A 144 -14.55 4.24 -13.53
C TYR A 144 -13.47 3.35 -14.17
N THR A 145 -12.20 3.74 -14.07
CA THR A 145 -11.10 2.94 -14.63
C THR A 145 -10.94 1.60 -13.90
N ALA A 146 -11.17 1.56 -12.59
CA ALA A 146 -11.11 0.31 -11.82
C ALA A 146 -12.25 -0.66 -12.17
N GLU A 147 -13.47 -0.17 -12.36
CA GLU A 147 -14.60 -0.99 -12.81
C GLU A 147 -14.29 -1.63 -14.17
N ILE A 148 -13.83 -0.83 -15.14
CA ILE A 148 -13.47 -1.35 -16.45
C ILE A 148 -12.33 -2.36 -16.35
N TRP A 149 -11.28 -2.06 -15.56
CA TRP A 149 -10.16 -2.98 -15.38
C TRP A 149 -10.62 -4.32 -14.81
N LEU A 150 -11.52 -4.30 -13.81
CA LEU A 150 -12.07 -5.52 -13.22
C LEU A 150 -12.90 -6.33 -14.21
N ASP A 151 -13.74 -5.68 -15.00
CA ASP A 151 -14.58 -6.38 -15.99
C ASP A 151 -13.72 -7.06 -17.07
N ARG A 152 -12.68 -6.37 -17.56
CA ARG A 152 -11.72 -6.97 -18.51
C ARG A 152 -11.01 -8.18 -17.91
N ASN A 153 -10.54 -8.08 -16.67
CA ASN A 153 -9.72 -9.14 -16.03
C ASN A 153 -10.56 -10.29 -15.43
N LYS A 154 -11.85 -10.09 -15.16
CA LYS A 154 -12.80 -11.18 -14.83
C LYS A 154 -13.04 -12.06 -16.05
N ALA A 155 -13.30 -11.44 -17.20
CA ALA A 155 -13.52 -12.16 -18.46
C ALA A 155 -12.31 -13.03 -18.86
N THR A 156 -11.09 -12.56 -18.61
CA THR A 156 -9.87 -13.36 -18.85
C THR A 156 -9.81 -14.60 -17.94
N ARG A 157 -10.13 -14.48 -16.66
CA ARG A 157 -10.11 -15.64 -15.74
C ARG A 157 -11.18 -16.68 -16.10
N GLU A 158 -12.37 -16.22 -16.48
CA GLU A 158 -13.44 -17.13 -16.92
C GLU A 158 -13.12 -17.81 -18.26
N ALA A 159 -12.38 -17.14 -19.16
CA ALA A 159 -11.91 -17.75 -20.40
C ALA A 159 -10.82 -18.80 -20.16
N ASP A 160 -9.83 -18.51 -19.31
CA ASP A 160 -8.76 -19.44 -18.95
C ASP A 160 -9.33 -20.70 -18.23
N ASP A 161 -10.27 -20.50 -17.28
CA ASP A 161 -10.93 -21.61 -16.57
C ASP A 161 -11.80 -22.49 -17.50
N ASN A 162 -12.32 -21.94 -18.60
CA ASN A 162 -13.10 -22.68 -19.60
C ASN A 162 -12.20 -23.43 -20.61
N GLU A 163 -11.06 -22.86 -21.04
CA GLU A 163 -10.08 -23.56 -21.89
C GLU A 163 -9.47 -24.77 -21.18
N ASP A 164 -9.21 -24.67 -19.87
CA ASP A 164 -8.73 -25.80 -19.05
C ASP A 164 -9.79 -26.92 -18.91
N GLN A 165 -11.08 -26.58 -18.97
CA GLN A 165 -12.17 -27.57 -18.96
C GLN A 165 -12.39 -28.22 -20.33
N GLU A 166 -12.34 -27.46 -21.43
CA GLU A 166 -12.43 -28.02 -22.79
C GLU A 166 -11.23 -28.92 -23.13
N GLY A 167 -10.02 -28.57 -22.67
CA GLY A 167 -8.81 -29.39 -22.83
C GLY A 167 -8.83 -30.70 -22.03
N LEU A 168 -9.65 -30.78 -20.97
CA LEU A 168 -9.89 -32.02 -20.22
C LEU A 168 -10.95 -32.88 -20.91
N GLU A 169 -12.04 -32.30 -21.43
CA GLU A 169 -13.10 -33.04 -22.14
C GLU A 169 -12.59 -33.71 -23.43
N ASP A 170 -11.70 -33.06 -24.19
CA ASP A 170 -11.10 -33.64 -25.39
C ASP A 170 -10.12 -34.81 -25.09
N GLN A 171 -9.55 -34.87 -23.88
CA GLN A 171 -8.73 -36.02 -23.45
C GLN A 171 -9.58 -37.25 -23.09
N TRP A 172 -10.83 -37.10 -22.65
CA TRP A 172 -11.72 -38.23 -22.36
C TRP A 172 -12.22 -38.92 -23.64
N VAL A 173 -12.41 -38.18 -24.74
CA VAL A 173 -12.86 -38.74 -26.03
C VAL A 173 -11.81 -39.66 -26.67
N LEU A 174 -10.52 -39.37 -26.48
CA LEU A 174 -9.43 -40.16 -27.05
C LEU A 174 -9.17 -41.49 -26.31
N TRP A 175 -9.56 -41.62 -25.04
CA TRP A 175 -9.38 -42.85 -24.25
C TRP A 175 -10.64 -43.72 -24.16
N GLY A 176 -11.81 -43.21 -24.55
CA GLY A 176 -13.08 -43.93 -24.57
C GLY A 176 -13.35 -44.80 -25.82
N SER A 177 -12.41 -44.90 -26.76
CA SER A 177 -12.56 -45.66 -28.02
C SER A 177 -11.63 -46.88 -28.15
N MET A 178 -11.03 -47.35 -27.04
CA MET A 178 -10.17 -48.55 -27.01
C MET A 178 -10.76 -49.71 -26.19
N GLU A 179 -12.07 -49.97 -26.33
CA GLU A 179 -12.68 -51.26 -25.97
C GLU A 179 -13.29 -51.97 -27.18
#